data_AF-A0A7K0IXI7-F1
#
_entry.id   AF-A0A7K0IXI7-F1
#
_cell.length_a   1.000
_cell.length_b   1.000
_cell.length_c   1.000
_cell.angle_alpha   90.00
_cell.angle_beta   90.00
_cell.angle_gamma   90.00
#
_symmetry.space_group_name_H-M   'P 1'
#
loop_
_entity.id
_entity.type
_entity.pdbx_description
1 polymer ?
#
loop_
_entity_poly.entity_id
_entity_poly.type
_entity_poly.pdbx_seq_one_letter_code
_entity_poly.pdbx_strand_id
1 'polypeptide(L)'
;MRTEAVPIATRTIVIKSEPADAMRKIRRLVEDDWKSRILDEGSSGSVLITAPYNFFTDTSFGMPAGGRKYYTQLRIEIVRHSGQTVVQLSPHNFEMRSSYAYNQDERIATLYKHYPYDHYPGMFDLTRIDNELDRVAAIIRSVFQ
;
A
#
# COMPACT_ATOMS: atom_id res chain seq x y z
N MET A 1 22.55 -15.81 6.52
CA MET A 1 22.03 -15.56 5.15
C MET A 1 21.25 -14.25 5.18
N ARG A 2 21.64 -13.24 4.40
CA ARG A 2 20.87 -11.99 4.28
C ARG A 2 19.72 -12.28 3.32
N THR A 3 18.48 -12.17 3.79
CA THR A 3 17.31 -12.27 2.90
C THR A 3 17.29 -11.00 2.04
N GLU A 4 17.20 -11.16 0.73
CA GLU A 4 17.08 -10.03 -0.21
C GLU A 4 15.60 -9.69 -0.43
N ALA A 5 15.32 -8.44 -0.80
CA ALA A 5 13.97 -8.00 -1.10
C ALA A 5 13.51 -8.64 -2.42
N VAL A 6 12.36 -9.31 -2.39
CA VAL A 6 11.76 -9.93 -3.57
C VAL A 6 10.82 -8.91 -4.23
N PRO A 7 10.87 -8.75 -5.55
CA PRO A 7 9.93 -7.87 -6.25
C PRO A 7 8.48 -8.30 -6.02
N ILE A 8 7.63 -7.37 -5.58
CA ILE A 8 6.20 -7.60 -5.44
C ILE A 8 5.52 -7.34 -6.80
N ALA A 9 4.73 -8.29 -7.28
CA ALA A 9 4.18 -8.25 -8.62
C ALA A 9 3.10 -7.17 -8.81
N THR A 10 3.26 -6.35 -9.85
CA THR A 10 2.25 -5.38 -10.29
C THR A 10 0.96 -6.07 -10.71
N ARG A 11 -0.19 -5.53 -10.29
CA ARG A 11 -1.51 -5.95 -10.77
C ARG A 11 -1.95 -5.08 -11.94
N THR A 12 -2.30 -5.72 -13.04
CA THR A 12 -2.81 -5.06 -14.25
C THR A 12 -4.32 -5.22 -14.33
N ILE A 13 -5.01 -4.10 -14.54
CA ILE A 13 -6.46 -4.03 -14.57
C ILE A 13 -6.87 -3.32 -15.86
N VAL A 14 -7.56 -4.03 -16.75
CA VAL A 14 -8.11 -3.46 -17.98
C VAL A 14 -9.51 -2.94 -17.70
N ILE A 15 -9.79 -1.67 -18.04
CA ILE A 15 -11.07 -1.02 -17.78
C ILE A 15 -11.66 -0.38 -19.05
N LYS A 16 -12.99 -0.30 -19.11
CA LYS A 16 -13.74 0.30 -20.21
C LYS A 16 -14.09 1.77 -19.90
N SER A 17 -13.06 2.59 -19.76
CA SER A 17 -13.21 4.04 -19.55
C SER A 17 -12.03 4.77 -20.21
N GLU A 18 -12.19 6.03 -20.57
CA GLU A 18 -11.09 6.87 -21.04
C GLU A 18 -10.12 7.18 -19.88
N PRO A 19 -8.80 7.29 -20.11
CA PRO A 19 -7.81 7.46 -19.03
C PRO A 19 -8.11 8.61 -18.06
N ALA A 20 -8.64 9.73 -18.57
CA ALA A 20 -8.99 10.88 -17.75
C ALA A 20 -10.18 10.62 -16.81
N ASP A 21 -11.22 9.92 -17.28
CA ASP A 21 -12.35 9.52 -16.42
C ASP A 21 -11.93 8.46 -15.40
N ALA A 22 -11.10 7.51 -15.83
CA ALA A 22 -10.49 6.53 -14.93
C ALA A 22 -9.68 7.20 -13.81
N MET A 23 -8.83 8.16 -14.16
CA MET A 23 -8.04 8.94 -13.20
C MET A 23 -8.92 9.65 -12.19
N ARG A 24 -9.96 10.35 -12.66
CA ARG A 24 -10.90 11.06 -11.79
C ARG A 24 -11.63 10.10 -10.83
N LYS A 25 -12.11 8.96 -11.32
CA LYS A 25 -12.82 7.95 -10.50
C LYS A 25 -11.90 7.30 -9.46
N ILE A 26 -10.68 6.94 -9.86
CA ILE A 26 -9.70 6.33 -8.94
C ILE A 26 -9.24 7.33 -7.89
N ARG A 27 -8.98 8.59 -8.26
CA ARG A 27 -8.69 9.65 -7.29
C ARG A 27 -9.80 9.77 -6.26
N ARG A 28 -11.05 9.84 -6.72
CA ARG A 28 -12.22 9.92 -5.85
C ARG A 28 -12.31 8.72 -4.92
N LEU A 29 -12.08 7.50 -5.43
CA LEU A 29 -12.04 6.28 -4.63
C LEU A 29 -10.97 6.38 -3.51
N VAL A 30 -9.78 6.88 -3.83
CA VAL A 30 -8.69 7.02 -2.86
C VAL A 30 -9.01 8.06 -1.77
N GLU A 31 -9.50 9.24 -2.18
CA GLU A 31 -9.71 10.38 -1.28
C GLU A 31 -11.03 10.27 -0.50
N ASP A 32 -12.13 9.92 -1.17
CA ASP A 32 -13.45 9.88 -0.57
C ASP A 32 -13.72 8.55 0.13
N ASP A 33 -13.44 7.42 -0.52
CA ASP A 33 -13.87 6.12 0.01
C ASP A 33 -12.82 5.53 0.95
N TRP A 34 -11.56 5.54 0.54
CA TRP A 34 -10.46 5.03 1.38
C TRP A 34 -10.01 6.03 2.45
N LYS A 35 -10.50 7.28 2.39
CA LYS A 35 -10.08 8.37 3.28
C LYS A 35 -8.55 8.53 3.32
N SER A 36 -7.89 8.27 2.20
CA SER A 36 -6.45 8.39 2.04
C SER A 36 -6.10 9.67 1.30
N ARG A 37 -4.82 10.05 1.34
CA ARG A 37 -4.30 11.21 0.62
C ARG A 37 -3.47 10.75 -0.58
N ILE A 38 -3.46 11.53 -1.65
CA ILE A 38 -2.47 11.41 -2.72
C ILE A 38 -1.31 12.32 -2.34
N LEU A 39 -0.10 11.76 -2.26
CA LEU A 39 1.10 12.49 -1.85
C LEU A 39 1.89 13.04 -3.03
N ASP A 40 1.81 12.35 -4.17
CA ASP A 40 2.55 12.72 -5.36
C ASP A 40 1.79 12.32 -6.61
N GLU A 41 2.02 13.07 -7.67
CA GLU A 41 1.46 12.86 -9.00
C GLU A 41 2.59 12.88 -10.01
N GLY A 42 2.66 11.86 -10.87
CA GLY A 42 3.64 11.86 -11.95
C GLY A 42 3.46 13.12 -12.82
N SER A 43 4.55 13.61 -13.41
CA SER A 43 4.55 14.86 -14.20
C SER A 43 3.54 14.88 -15.36
N SER A 44 3.12 13.72 -15.85
CA SER A 44 2.08 13.55 -16.88
C SER A 44 0.65 13.45 -16.34
N GLY A 45 0.46 13.47 -15.01
CA GLY A 45 -0.84 13.26 -14.36
C GLY A 45 -1.40 11.83 -14.49
N SER A 46 -0.60 10.88 -14.98
CA SER A 46 -0.99 9.47 -15.20
C SER A 46 -0.69 8.56 -14.02
N VAL A 47 0.03 9.04 -13.01
CA VAL A 47 0.47 8.28 -11.85
C VAL A 47 -0.02 8.96 -10.58
N LEU A 48 -0.61 8.18 -9.68
CA LEU A 48 -0.93 8.60 -8.32
C LEU A 48 -0.10 7.79 -7.32
N ILE A 49 0.52 8.48 -6.36
CA ILE A 49 1.17 7.85 -5.21
C ILE A 49 0.34 8.13 -3.96
N THR A 50 -0.14 7.09 -3.28
CA THR A 50 -0.95 7.25 -2.08
C THR A 50 -0.11 7.48 -0.82
N ALA A 51 -0.72 8.06 0.20
CA ALA A 51 -0.20 8.05 1.54
C ALA A 51 -0.10 6.61 2.09
N PRO A 52 0.79 6.36 3.06
CA PRO A 52 0.86 5.06 3.72
C PRO A 52 -0.48 4.71 4.37
N TYR A 53 -1.05 3.58 3.98
CA TYR A 53 -2.31 3.06 4.50
C TYR A 53 -2.08 1.79 5.29
N ASN A 54 -2.62 1.72 6.51
CA ASN A 54 -2.62 0.50 7.31
C ASN A 54 -3.68 -0.46 6.78
N PHE A 55 -3.25 -1.62 6.29
CA PHE A 55 -4.16 -2.64 5.77
C PHE A 55 -4.22 -3.91 6.64
N PHE A 56 -3.24 -4.11 7.52
CA PHE A 56 -3.20 -5.28 8.40
C PHE A 56 -2.45 -4.96 9.69
N THR A 57 -2.89 -5.56 10.80
CA THR A 57 -2.19 -5.50 12.09
C THR A 57 -2.05 -6.92 12.64
N ASP A 58 -0.81 -7.36 12.79
CA ASP A 58 -0.47 -8.65 13.40
C ASP A 58 -0.39 -8.49 14.92
N THR A 59 -1.34 -9.10 15.61
CA THR A 59 -1.42 -9.16 17.09
C THR A 59 -1.18 -10.57 17.63
N SER A 60 -0.55 -11.44 16.84
CA SER A 60 -0.25 -12.82 17.25
C SER A 60 0.72 -12.89 18.45
N PHE A 61 0.84 -14.07 19.05
CA PHE A 61 1.67 -14.29 20.22
C PHE A 61 3.14 -13.90 19.96
N GLY A 62 3.74 -13.14 20.88
CA GLY A 62 5.11 -12.62 20.74
C GLY A 62 5.22 -11.26 20.05
N MET A 63 4.11 -10.65 19.65
CA MET A 63 4.09 -9.28 19.11
C MET A 63 4.11 -8.21 20.20
N PRO A 64 4.65 -7.01 19.93
CA PRO A 64 4.62 -5.91 20.89
C PRO A 64 3.19 -5.41 21.16
N ALA A 65 3.03 -4.66 22.25
CA ALA A 65 1.76 -4.01 22.57
C ALA A 65 1.28 -3.11 21.42
N GLY A 66 0.09 -3.40 20.88
CA GLY A 66 -0.45 -2.73 19.69
C GLY A 66 -0.13 -3.41 18.35
N GLY A 67 0.62 -4.52 18.38
CA GLY A 67 0.91 -5.36 17.22
C GLY A 67 1.95 -4.80 16.26
N ARG A 68 2.19 -5.55 15.18
CA ARG A 68 2.94 -5.07 14.01
C ARG A 68 1.96 -4.62 12.95
N LYS A 69 2.00 -3.33 12.63
CA LYS A 69 1.11 -2.70 11.66
C LYS A 69 1.78 -2.68 10.30
N TYR A 70 1.12 -3.26 9.31
CA TYR A 70 1.57 -3.30 7.92
C TYR A 70 0.97 -2.10 7.18
N TYR A 71 1.85 -1.33 6.54
CA TYR A 71 1.50 -0.16 5.76
C TYR A 71 1.94 -0.34 4.32
N THR A 72 1.10 0.05 3.38
CA THR A 72 1.47 0.15 1.97
C THR A 72 1.21 1.55 1.45
N GLN A 73 2.14 2.07 0.65
CA GLN A 73 1.91 3.15 -0.28
C GLN A 73 1.69 2.54 -1.64
N LEU A 74 0.61 2.92 -2.31
CA LEU A 74 0.27 2.39 -3.62
C LEU A 74 0.73 3.36 -4.69
N ARG A 75 1.32 2.83 -5.74
CA ARG A 75 1.51 3.51 -7.01
C ARG A 75 0.47 2.99 -7.99
N ILE A 76 -0.39 3.89 -8.44
CA ILE A 76 -1.45 3.61 -9.39
C ILE A 76 -1.15 4.36 -10.69
N GLU A 77 -0.82 3.63 -11.75
CA GLU A 77 -0.63 4.17 -13.09
C GLU A 77 -1.88 3.96 -13.94
N ILE A 78 -2.20 4.91 -14.81
CA ILE A 78 -3.27 4.79 -15.78
C ILE A 78 -2.72 5.14 -17.16
N VAL A 79 -2.66 4.15 -18.04
CA VAL A 79 -2.12 4.28 -19.39
C VAL A 79 -3.10 3.75 -20.43
N ARG A 80 -3.02 4.30 -21.65
CA ARG A 80 -3.72 3.75 -22.81
C ARG A 80 -2.83 2.71 -23.47
N HIS A 81 -3.32 1.49 -23.62
CA HIS A 81 -2.62 0.41 -24.31
C HIS A 81 -3.57 -0.29 -25.28
N SER A 82 -3.20 -0.35 -26.56
CA SER A 82 -3.97 -1.05 -27.61
C SER A 82 -5.45 -0.65 -27.67
N GLY A 83 -5.74 0.64 -27.49
CA GLY A 83 -7.10 1.18 -27.51
C GLY A 83 -7.89 1.01 -26.20
N GLN A 84 -7.35 0.30 -25.21
CA GLN A 84 -7.94 0.10 -23.90
C GLN A 84 -7.22 0.95 -22.84
N THR A 85 -7.92 1.26 -21.75
CA THR A 85 -7.28 1.88 -20.58
C THR A 85 -6.87 0.80 -19.61
N VAL A 86 -5.61 0.87 -19.19
CA VAL A 86 -4.97 -0.08 -18.30
C VAL A 86 -4.55 0.65 -17.04
N VAL A 87 -4.99 0.14 -15.91
CA VAL A 87 -4.55 0.57 -14.58
C VAL A 87 -3.48 -0.41 -14.10
N GLN A 88 -2.29 0.10 -13.78
CA GLN A 88 -1.23 -0.68 -13.16
C GLN A 88 -1.13 -0.31 -11.68
N LEU A 89 -1.36 -1.29 -10.81
CA LEU A 89 -1.30 -1.15 -9.37
C LEU A 89 -0.04 -1.84 -8.87
N SER A 90 0.82 -1.10 -8.17
CA SER A 90 2.06 -1.62 -7.58
C SER A 90 2.29 -1.03 -6.20
N PRO A 91 3.00 -1.73 -5.30
CA PRO A 91 3.46 -1.11 -4.07
C PRO A 91 4.58 -0.11 -4.40
N HIS A 92 4.40 1.13 -3.98
CA HIS A 92 5.45 2.15 -4.02
C HIS A 92 6.42 1.99 -2.85
N ASN A 93 5.87 1.74 -1.67
CA ASN A 93 6.62 1.49 -0.45
C ASN A 93 5.80 0.54 0.40
N PHE A 94 6.48 -0.38 1.08
CA PHE A 94 5.89 -1.33 1.98
C PHE A 94 6.69 -1.34 3.28
N GLU A 95 6.02 -1.11 4.40
CA GLU A 95 6.69 -0.98 5.69
C GLU A 95 5.86 -1.57 6.82
N MET A 96 6.55 -1.98 7.89
CA MET A 96 5.93 -2.28 9.17
C MET A 96 6.23 -1.18 10.17
N ARG A 97 5.26 -0.87 11.02
CA ARG A 97 5.44 0.00 12.18
C ARG A 97 5.06 -0.74 13.45
N SER A 98 5.80 -0.50 14.52
CA SER A 98 5.52 -1.08 15.84
C SER A 98 5.79 -0.09 16.95
N SER A 99 5.00 -0.18 18.01
CA SER A 99 5.17 0.58 19.25
C SER A 99 5.56 -0.36 20.38
N TYR A 100 6.56 0.00 21.17
CA TYR A 100 6.99 -0.75 22.33
C TYR A 100 6.84 0.14 23.56
N ALA A 101 6.02 -0.28 24.51
CA ALA A 101 5.98 0.34 25.83
C ALA A 101 7.13 -0.22 26.68
N TYR A 102 7.87 0.64 27.36
CA TYR A 102 8.92 0.26 28.29
C TYR A 102 8.91 1.16 29.53
N ASN A 103 9.37 0.63 30.66
CA ASN A 103 9.52 1.42 31.88
C ASN A 103 10.88 2.12 31.85
N GLN A 104 10.86 3.44 31.98
CA GLN A 104 12.04 4.27 32.12
C GLN A 104 11.86 5.14 33.36
N ASP A 105 12.64 4.87 34.40
CA ASP A 105 12.66 5.66 35.64
C ASP A 105 11.24 5.88 36.23
N GLU A 106 10.50 4.78 36.42
CA GLU A 106 9.12 4.76 36.96
C GLU A 106 8.06 5.42 36.07
N ARG A 107 8.39 5.75 34.82
CA ARG A 107 7.45 6.26 33.82
C ARG A 107 7.31 5.30 32.65
N ILE A 108 6.09 5.20 32.12
CA ILE A 108 5.84 4.44 30.89
C ILE A 108 6.24 5.32 29.70
N ALA A 109 7.25 4.89 28.96
CA ALA A 109 7.68 5.48 27.70
C ALA A 109 7.30 4.59 26.52
N THR A 110 7.17 5.18 25.33
CA THR A 110 6.84 4.46 24.09
C THR A 110 7.92 4.68 23.04
N LEU A 111 8.49 3.59 22.55
CA LEU A 111 9.42 3.59 21.41
C LEU A 111 8.66 3.21 20.14
N TYR A 112 8.73 4.06 19.12
CA TYR A 112 8.18 3.77 17.79
C TYR A 112 9.30 3.30 16.86
N LYS A 113 9.09 2.17 16.19
CA LYS A 113 10.03 1.61 15.21
C LYS A 113 9.37 1.46 13.84
N HIS A 114 10.15 1.77 12.82
CA HIS A 114 9.78 1.68 11.40
C HIS A 114 10.70 0.67 10.74
N TYR A 115 10.12 -0.26 9.99
CA TYR A 115 10.83 -1.33 9.30
C TYR A 115 10.43 -1.28 7.82
N PRO A 116 11.18 -0.58 6.95
CA PRO A 116 10.92 -0.62 5.51
C PRO A 116 11.29 -1.98 4.92
N TYR A 117 10.52 -2.46 3.95
CA TYR A 117 10.72 -3.77 3.32
C TYR A 117 12.12 -3.94 2.71
N ASP A 118 12.61 -2.91 2.03
CA ASP A 118 13.93 -2.94 1.38
C ASP A 118 15.10 -3.17 2.34
N HIS A 119 14.93 -2.80 3.61
CA HIS A 119 15.95 -2.96 4.64
C HIS A 119 15.75 -4.22 5.51
N TYR A 120 14.51 -4.68 5.66
CA TYR A 120 14.15 -5.78 6.56
C TYR A 120 13.25 -6.83 5.90
N PRO A 121 13.57 -7.34 4.70
CA PRO A 121 12.63 -8.15 3.92
C PRO A 121 12.23 -9.46 4.61
N GLY A 122 13.14 -10.04 5.41
CA GLY A 122 12.88 -11.26 6.17
C GLY A 122 11.88 -11.12 7.33
N MET A 123 11.42 -9.91 7.65
CA MET A 123 10.40 -9.69 8.68
C MET A 123 8.97 -9.76 8.16
N PHE A 124 8.77 -9.76 6.84
CA PHE A 124 7.47 -9.57 6.21
C PHE A 124 6.86 -10.86 5.69
N ASP A 125 5.55 -10.99 5.88
CA ASP A 125 4.72 -11.97 5.19
C ASP A 125 4.22 -11.39 3.86
N LEU A 126 4.84 -11.80 2.75
CA LEU A 126 4.50 -11.29 1.41
C LEU A 126 3.10 -11.68 0.94
N THR A 127 2.53 -12.76 1.46
CA THR A 127 1.16 -13.14 1.15
C THR A 127 0.17 -12.07 1.61
N ARG A 128 0.52 -11.28 2.65
CA ARG A 128 -0.32 -10.16 3.11
C ARG A 128 -0.37 -9.04 2.10
N ILE A 129 0.77 -8.65 1.52
CA ILE A 129 0.78 -7.56 0.53
C ILE A 129 0.17 -8.01 -0.79
N ASP A 130 0.37 -9.27 -1.20
CA ASP A 130 -0.29 -9.81 -2.39
C ASP A 130 -1.82 -9.80 -2.24
N ASN A 131 -2.34 -10.30 -1.12
CA ASN A 131 -3.78 -10.28 -0.84
C ASN A 131 -4.35 -8.85 -0.79
N GLU A 132 -3.59 -7.89 -0.26
CA GLU A 132 -4.00 -6.49 -0.24
C GLU A 132 -4.05 -5.89 -1.66
N LEU A 133 -3.05 -6.16 -2.49
CA LEU A 133 -3.04 -5.72 -3.89
C LEU A 133 -4.20 -6.34 -4.67
N ASP A 134 -4.52 -7.61 -4.43
CA ASP A 134 -5.67 -8.28 -5.06
C ASP A 134 -7.01 -7.70 -4.59
N ARG A 135 -7.15 -7.40 -3.30
CA ARG A 135 -8.33 -6.71 -2.73
C ARG A 135 -8.52 -5.34 -3.38
N VAL A 136 -7.46 -4.53 -3.45
CA VAL A 136 -7.51 -3.20 -4.04
C VAL A 136 -7.81 -3.27 -5.54
N ALA A 137 -7.20 -4.22 -6.26
CA ALA A 137 -7.49 -4.43 -7.67
C ALA A 137 -8.96 -4.81 -7.92
N ALA A 138 -9.55 -5.63 -7.04
CA ALA A 138 -10.97 -5.98 -7.11
C ALA A 138 -11.88 -4.76 -6.89
N ILE A 139 -11.56 -3.90 -5.91
CA ILE A 139 -12.31 -2.65 -5.65
C ILE A 139 -12.22 -1.73 -6.87
N ILE A 140 -11.02 -1.51 -7.43
CA ILE A 140 -10.85 -0.69 -8.64
C ILE A 140 -11.70 -1.27 -9.77
N ARG A 141 -11.69 -2.60 -10.01
CA ARG A 141 -12.53 -3.23 -11.04
C ARG A 141 -14.01 -2.92 -10.85
N SER A 142 -14.53 -2.98 -9.62
CA SER A 142 -15.96 -2.73 -9.35
C SER A 142 -16.41 -1.30 -9.65
N VAL A 143 -15.51 -0.32 -9.68
CA VAL A 143 -15.84 1.08 -10.03
C VAL A 143 -16.12 1.24 -11.54
N PHE A 144 -15.68 0.29 -12.36
CA PHE A 144 -15.77 0.36 -13.84
C PHE A 144 -16.59 -0.78 -14.46
N GLN A 145 -17.33 -1.54 -13.63
CA GLN A 145 -18.35 -2.49 -14.08
C GLN A 145 -19.70 -1.78 -14.22
#